data_AF-A0A399EA33-F1
#
_entry.id   AF-A0A399EA33-F1
#
_cell.length_a   1.000
_cell.length_b   1.000
_cell.length_c   1.000
_cell.angle_alpha   90.00
_cell.angle_beta   90.00
_cell.angle_gamma   90.00
#
_symmetry.space_group_name_H-M   'P 1'
#
loop_
_entity.id
_entity.type
_entity.pdbx_description
1 polymer ?
#
loop_
_entity_poly.entity_id
_entity_poly.type
_entity_poly.pdbx_seq_one_letter_code
_entity_poly.pdbx_strand_id
1 'polypeptide(L)'
;MKQTLLIVFGLLTLMLVGCSGQTGSASLETMSQAEDDLKAAALPLAEEAERLFSDLVPARLAPQAESPRSLTLIQDSDGITLVASHSLWQPPEDPSVLGDRPLAVVIRCTSDGRRCAGYRGNLGGTEQEGYRITWYGGKDEGGRRLSRSVPAGLGWGGLCPPGQPHFSWKKWGMYYVFDGCQYFNPNRIAHLNAPFPSDLPGQDLSGTLDTTPFAERLRQVCCGLPKPFDVEWPPAILLREDVAVAFLPYQNPRLRQARSLEELVGEPLGIAYWRQAAGGATLTKADAARILEVKFTREDPDWILVATDLKDPSQTLKFRVGEVGWCDGCFGQDPPPGQPIPRYLGIEDRLQEPPMLHLQVGPLELRGIEKKDIRR
;
A
#
# COMPACT_ATOMS: atom_id res chain seq x y z
N MET A 1 2.15 49.74 65.71
CA MET A 1 0.69 49.56 65.48
C MET A 1 0.47 49.17 64.02
N LYS A 2 -0.07 47.96 63.81
CA LYS A 2 -0.96 47.48 62.71
C LYS A 2 -0.54 47.73 61.24
N GLN A 3 -0.19 46.66 60.51
CA GLN A 3 -1.02 45.92 59.50
C GLN A 3 -1.17 46.71 58.18
N THR A 4 -0.91 46.23 56.95
CA THR A 4 -1.40 45.03 56.21
C THR A 4 -0.68 45.05 54.83
N LEU A 5 0.07 44.02 54.39
CA LEU A 5 -0.27 42.86 53.52
C LEU A 5 -0.31 43.10 51.97
N LEU A 6 0.20 42.08 51.23
CA LEU A 6 0.10 41.71 49.79
C LEU A 6 1.15 42.33 48.85
N ILE A 7 2.23 41.63 48.46
CA ILE A 7 2.35 40.51 47.48
C ILE A 7 1.81 40.88 46.09
N VAL A 8 2.72 41.25 45.18
CA VAL A 8 2.68 40.86 43.76
C VAL A 8 4.13 40.61 43.30
N PHE A 9 4.56 39.36 43.40
CA PHE A 9 5.69 38.80 42.65
C PHE A 9 5.10 38.16 41.39
N GLY A 10 5.68 38.43 40.22
CA GLY A 10 5.42 37.65 39.00
C GLY A 10 4.79 38.43 37.85
N LEU A 11 5.64 39.06 37.03
CA LEU A 11 5.32 39.34 35.64
C LEU A 11 6.61 39.22 34.82
N LEU A 12 7.04 37.97 34.63
CA LEU A 12 8.17 37.60 33.78
C LEU A 12 7.92 36.21 33.20
N THR A 13 6.78 36.04 32.52
CA THR A 13 6.44 34.92 31.64
C THR A 13 5.13 35.23 30.90
N LEU A 14 5.20 36.14 29.92
CA LEU A 14 4.24 36.20 28.79
C LEU A 14 5.04 35.73 27.57
N MET A 15 5.17 34.41 27.44
CA MET A 15 4.29 33.57 26.61
C MET A 15 4.72 33.62 25.15
N LEU A 16 5.73 32.79 24.87
CA LEU A 16 5.85 32.00 23.66
C LEU A 16 4.47 31.42 23.31
N VAL A 17 3.69 32.14 22.50
CA VAL A 17 2.52 31.57 21.84
C VAL A 17 3.05 30.73 20.69
N GLY A 18 3.46 29.50 21.02
CA GLY A 18 3.46 28.42 20.06
C GLY A 18 2.01 28.23 19.59
N CYS A 19 1.81 28.26 18.27
CA CYS A 19 0.55 27.82 17.68
C CYS A 19 0.37 26.34 18.01
N SER A 20 -0.37 26.11 19.09
CA SER A 20 -1.28 24.99 19.33
C SER A 20 -0.96 23.72 18.55
N GLY A 21 -0.16 22.85 19.15
CA GLY A 21 -0.33 21.43 18.94
C GLY A 21 -1.77 21.06 19.29
N GLN A 22 -2.56 20.71 18.29
CA GLN A 22 -3.74 19.88 18.52
C GLN A 22 -3.23 18.58 19.12
N THR A 23 -3.40 18.43 20.43
CA THR A 23 -3.40 17.11 21.05
C THR A 23 -4.46 16.30 20.35
N GLY A 24 -4.02 15.27 19.62
CA GLY A 24 -4.88 14.35 18.88
C GLY A 24 -5.98 13.79 19.76
N SER A 25 -7.22 14.23 19.53
CA SER A 25 -8.41 13.72 20.21
C SER A 25 -8.94 12.42 19.60
N ALA A 26 -8.42 12.00 18.45
CA ALA A 26 -8.84 10.79 17.78
C ALA A 26 -8.19 9.55 18.41
N SER A 27 -9.03 8.60 18.85
CA SER A 27 -8.56 7.28 19.26
C SER A 27 -8.04 6.51 18.04
N LEU A 28 -6.99 5.73 18.25
CA LEU A 28 -6.43 4.84 17.23
C LEU A 28 -7.47 3.78 16.77
N GLU A 29 -8.47 3.48 17.60
CA GLU A 29 -9.61 2.61 17.26
C GLU A 29 -10.44 3.17 16.09
N THR A 30 -10.46 4.49 15.90
CA THR A 30 -11.19 5.15 14.81
C THR A 30 -10.53 4.99 13.45
N MET A 31 -9.29 4.49 13.40
CA MET A 31 -8.60 4.22 12.14
C MET A 31 -9.25 3.07 11.35
N SER A 32 -9.79 2.07 12.05
CA SER A 32 -10.48 0.96 11.40
C SER A 32 -11.65 1.42 10.53
N GLN A 33 -12.45 2.36 11.04
CA GLN A 33 -13.53 2.97 10.28
C GLN A 33 -13.00 3.79 9.09
N ALA A 34 -11.90 4.53 9.27
CA ALA A 34 -11.32 5.31 8.18
C ALA A 34 -10.78 4.44 7.04
N GLU A 35 -10.27 3.23 7.34
CA GLU A 35 -9.92 2.23 6.33
C GLU A 35 -11.15 1.74 5.57
N ASP A 36 -12.22 1.37 6.30
CA ASP A 36 -13.48 0.90 5.71
C ASP A 36 -14.10 1.98 4.82
N ASP A 37 -14.10 3.24 5.27
CA ASP A 37 -14.61 4.38 4.52
C ASP A 37 -13.82 4.61 3.22
N LEU A 38 -12.48 4.51 3.27
CA LEU A 38 -11.64 4.65 2.08
C LEU A 38 -11.84 3.48 1.10
N LYS A 39 -11.96 2.24 1.60
CA LYS A 39 -12.30 1.08 0.75
C LYS A 39 -13.68 1.25 0.11
N ALA A 40 -14.67 1.72 0.86
CA ALA A 40 -16.01 1.99 0.33
C ALA A 40 -16.00 3.09 -0.74
N ALA A 41 -15.20 4.14 -0.57
CA ALA A 41 -15.04 5.21 -1.57
C ALA A 41 -14.38 4.72 -2.88
N ALA A 42 -13.61 3.64 -2.83
CA ALA A 42 -12.96 3.05 -4.01
C ALA A 42 -13.90 2.16 -4.86
N LEU A 43 -14.96 1.61 -4.26
CA LEU A 43 -15.87 0.67 -4.94
C LEU A 43 -16.54 1.25 -6.20
N PRO A 44 -17.11 2.48 -6.19
CA PRO A 44 -17.76 3.04 -7.37
C PRO A 44 -16.84 3.20 -8.57
N LEU A 45 -15.55 3.48 -8.35
CA LEU A 45 -14.55 3.56 -9.44
C LEU A 45 -14.33 2.20 -10.09
N ALA A 46 -14.24 1.14 -9.30
CA ALA A 46 -14.07 -0.22 -9.81
C ALA A 46 -15.32 -0.68 -10.60
N GLU A 47 -16.52 -0.34 -10.14
CA GLU A 47 -17.78 -0.58 -10.86
C GLU A 47 -17.86 0.20 -12.18
N GLU A 48 -17.46 1.48 -12.18
CA GLU A 48 -17.40 2.29 -13.39
C GLU A 48 -16.45 1.69 -14.42
N ALA A 49 -15.25 1.31 -13.98
CA ALA A 49 -14.23 0.73 -14.85
C ALA A 49 -14.72 -0.60 -15.47
N GLU A 50 -15.33 -1.48 -14.70
CA GLU A 50 -15.92 -2.72 -15.24
C GLU A 50 -17.00 -2.45 -16.29
N ARG A 51 -17.90 -1.49 -16.02
CA ARG A 51 -18.93 -1.11 -16.99
C ARG A 51 -18.31 -0.65 -18.31
N LEU A 52 -17.22 0.12 -18.26
CA LEU A 52 -16.49 0.61 -19.45
C LEU A 52 -15.71 -0.47 -20.20
N PHE A 53 -15.42 -1.60 -19.55
CA PHE A 53 -14.79 -2.78 -20.13
C PHE A 53 -15.75 -3.95 -20.36
N SER A 54 -17.07 -3.71 -20.24
CA SER A 54 -18.10 -4.74 -20.42
C SER A 54 -18.07 -5.40 -21.80
N ASP A 55 -17.59 -4.68 -22.82
CA ASP A 55 -17.35 -5.19 -24.18
C ASP A 55 -16.33 -6.34 -24.24
N LEU A 56 -15.47 -6.44 -23.23
CA LEU A 56 -14.42 -7.46 -23.13
C LEU A 56 -14.80 -8.62 -22.20
N VAL A 57 -16.00 -8.60 -21.61
CA VAL A 57 -16.51 -9.65 -20.72
C VAL A 57 -17.20 -10.72 -21.56
N PRO A 58 -16.73 -11.99 -21.53
CA PRO A 58 -17.41 -13.06 -22.27
C PRO A 58 -18.87 -13.20 -21.84
N ALA A 59 -19.81 -13.25 -22.80
CA ALA A 59 -21.26 -13.36 -22.55
C ALA A 59 -21.69 -14.57 -21.70
N ARG A 60 -20.82 -15.59 -21.61
CA ARG A 60 -20.99 -16.81 -20.82
C ARG A 60 -20.63 -16.65 -19.33
N LEU A 61 -20.18 -15.47 -18.89
CA LEU A 61 -19.97 -15.17 -17.48
C LEU A 61 -21.30 -14.73 -16.87
N ALA A 62 -21.93 -15.64 -16.11
CA ALA A 62 -23.11 -15.30 -15.33
C ALA A 62 -22.68 -14.44 -14.12
N PRO A 63 -23.44 -13.40 -13.75
CA PRO A 63 -23.31 -12.77 -12.44
C PRO A 63 -23.44 -13.85 -11.36
N GLN A 64 -22.45 -13.96 -10.49
CA GLN A 64 -22.52 -14.86 -9.34
C GLN A 64 -22.71 -14.05 -8.06
N ALA A 65 -23.15 -14.74 -7.00
CA ALA A 65 -23.55 -14.14 -5.72
C ALA A 65 -22.59 -13.06 -5.23
N GLU A 66 -23.14 -12.02 -4.61
CA GLU A 66 -22.46 -10.86 -4.03
C GLU A 66 -21.38 -11.29 -3.02
N SER A 67 -20.19 -11.65 -3.51
CA SER A 67 -18.99 -11.74 -2.71
C SER A 67 -18.43 -10.33 -2.56
N PRO A 68 -18.01 -9.90 -1.37
CA PRO A 68 -17.36 -8.61 -1.21
C PRO A 68 -16.19 -8.51 -2.20
N ARG A 69 -16.05 -7.37 -2.88
CA ARG A 69 -14.96 -7.17 -3.82
C ARG A 69 -13.64 -7.05 -3.05
N SER A 70 -12.63 -7.74 -3.55
CA SER A 70 -11.26 -7.65 -3.04
C SER A 70 -10.59 -6.44 -3.65
N LEU A 71 -9.91 -5.65 -2.82
CA LEU A 71 -9.36 -4.35 -3.12
C LEU A 71 -7.97 -4.24 -2.50
N THR A 72 -7.01 -3.89 -3.34
CA THR A 72 -5.70 -3.42 -2.90
C THR A 72 -5.53 -1.98 -3.33
N LEU A 73 -5.43 -1.07 -2.37
CA LEU A 73 -5.20 0.35 -2.59
C LEU A 73 -3.77 0.69 -2.18
N ILE A 74 -3.05 1.34 -3.08
CA ILE A 74 -1.69 1.84 -2.88
C ILE A 74 -1.70 3.34 -3.16
N GLN A 75 -1.14 4.13 -2.25
CA GLN A 75 -0.77 5.53 -2.52
C GLN A 75 0.73 5.68 -2.31
N ASP A 76 1.38 6.26 -3.30
CA ASP A 76 2.80 6.58 -3.27
C ASP A 76 3.05 7.97 -3.85
N SER A 77 4.31 8.27 -4.16
CA SER A 77 4.69 9.58 -4.72
C SER A 77 4.29 9.74 -6.19
N ASP A 78 3.99 8.65 -6.90
CA ASP A 78 3.59 8.64 -8.31
C ASP A 78 2.07 8.74 -8.50
N GLY A 79 1.29 8.38 -7.47
CA GLY A 79 -0.16 8.56 -7.45
C GLY A 79 -0.87 7.54 -6.59
N ILE A 80 -2.12 7.26 -6.94
CA ILE A 80 -2.96 6.25 -6.28
C ILE A 80 -3.19 5.11 -7.26
N THR A 81 -2.97 3.88 -6.84
CA THR A 81 -3.30 2.67 -7.59
C THR A 81 -4.31 1.85 -6.82
N LEU A 82 -5.39 1.45 -7.47
CA LEU A 82 -6.39 0.53 -6.96
C LEU A 82 -6.38 -0.72 -7.82
N VAL A 83 -6.29 -1.89 -7.20
CA VAL A 83 -6.49 -3.19 -7.85
C VAL A 83 -7.74 -3.82 -7.28
N ALA A 84 -8.69 -4.17 -8.13
CA ALA A 84 -9.99 -4.67 -7.74
C ALA A 84 -10.30 -6.01 -8.41
N SER A 85 -10.85 -6.96 -7.64
CA SER A 85 -11.40 -8.20 -8.21
C SER A 85 -12.61 -7.89 -9.08
N HIS A 86 -12.84 -8.75 -10.07
CA HIS A 86 -13.97 -8.58 -10.96
C HIS A 86 -15.29 -9.01 -10.28
N SER A 87 -16.35 -8.21 -10.34
CA SER A 87 -17.62 -8.48 -9.61
C SER A 87 -18.36 -9.71 -10.15
N LEU A 88 -18.34 -9.90 -11.46
CA LEU A 88 -19.05 -10.97 -12.17
C LEU A 88 -18.25 -12.28 -12.31
N TRP A 89 -17.10 -12.40 -11.64
CA TRP A 89 -16.20 -13.55 -11.82
C TRP A 89 -15.75 -14.12 -10.48
N GLN A 90 -16.22 -15.34 -10.19
CA GLN A 90 -15.50 -16.21 -9.29
C GLN A 90 -14.54 -17.09 -10.08
N PRO A 91 -13.36 -17.37 -9.51
CA PRO A 91 -12.45 -18.33 -10.12
C PRO A 91 -13.16 -19.68 -10.28
N PRO A 92 -12.98 -20.35 -11.43
CA PRO A 92 -13.53 -21.67 -11.67
C PRO A 92 -12.89 -22.69 -10.72
N GLU A 93 -13.54 -23.84 -10.50
CA GLU A 93 -12.90 -24.92 -9.72
C GLU A 93 -11.73 -25.57 -10.45
N ASP A 94 -11.79 -25.56 -11.78
CA ASP A 94 -10.73 -26.04 -12.67
C ASP A 94 -9.89 -24.85 -13.17
N PRO A 95 -8.62 -24.75 -12.77
CA PRO A 95 -7.77 -23.67 -13.23
C PRO A 95 -7.40 -23.72 -14.72
N SER A 96 -7.61 -24.85 -15.41
CA SER A 96 -7.33 -24.97 -16.84
C SER A 96 -8.16 -24.01 -17.70
N VAL A 97 -9.27 -23.50 -17.16
CA VAL A 97 -10.20 -22.59 -17.84
C VAL A 97 -9.95 -21.10 -17.54
N LEU A 98 -8.77 -20.78 -17.00
CA LEU A 98 -8.32 -19.40 -16.75
C LEU A 98 -8.07 -18.58 -18.03
N GLY A 99 -7.82 -19.26 -19.16
CA GLY A 99 -7.63 -18.60 -20.45
C GLY A 99 -8.85 -17.76 -20.86
N ASP A 100 -8.57 -16.54 -21.32
CA ASP A 100 -9.52 -15.51 -21.75
C ASP A 100 -10.50 -15.02 -20.68
N ARG A 101 -10.10 -15.08 -19.40
CA ARG A 101 -10.92 -14.61 -18.28
C ARG A 101 -10.42 -13.28 -17.71
N PRO A 102 -11.33 -12.40 -17.24
CA PRO A 102 -10.96 -11.23 -16.47
C PRO A 102 -10.24 -11.65 -15.19
N LEU A 103 -9.09 -11.06 -14.91
CA LEU A 103 -8.36 -11.29 -13.66
C LEU A 103 -8.71 -10.22 -12.63
N ALA A 104 -8.44 -8.96 -12.99
CA ALA A 104 -8.63 -7.80 -12.15
C ALA A 104 -8.81 -6.55 -13.01
N VAL A 105 -9.33 -5.51 -12.37
CA VAL A 105 -9.27 -4.14 -12.87
C VAL A 105 -8.20 -3.40 -12.09
N VAL A 106 -7.29 -2.74 -12.79
CA VAL A 106 -6.30 -1.84 -12.21
C VAL A 106 -6.73 -0.43 -12.54
N ILE A 107 -6.76 0.46 -11.56
CA ILE A 107 -7.10 1.87 -11.74
C ILE A 107 -5.94 2.69 -11.22
N ARG A 108 -5.45 3.63 -12.02
CA ARG A 108 -4.40 4.58 -11.62
C ARG A 108 -4.97 5.98 -11.62
N CYS A 109 -4.82 6.67 -10.51
CA CYS A 109 -5.19 8.07 -10.35
C CYS A 109 -3.95 8.94 -10.15
N THR A 110 -4.08 10.21 -10.49
CA THR A 110 -3.13 11.24 -10.07
C THR A 110 -3.01 11.29 -8.54
N SER A 111 -1.93 11.88 -8.02
CA SER A 111 -1.68 11.99 -6.58
C SER A 111 -2.75 12.78 -5.82
N ASP A 112 -3.51 13.65 -6.49
CA ASP A 112 -4.67 14.37 -5.95
C ASP A 112 -5.99 13.60 -6.13
N GLY A 113 -5.96 12.41 -6.73
CA GLY A 113 -7.13 11.56 -6.94
C GLY A 113 -8.13 12.03 -7.99
N ARG A 114 -7.88 13.17 -8.66
CA ARG A 114 -8.88 13.83 -9.52
C ARG A 114 -9.00 13.27 -10.93
N ARG A 115 -7.93 12.66 -11.44
CA ARG A 115 -7.92 12.04 -12.77
C ARG A 115 -7.56 10.58 -12.61
N CYS A 116 -8.49 9.70 -12.94
CA CYS A 116 -8.33 8.27 -12.83
C CYS A 116 -8.49 7.59 -14.20
N ALA A 117 -7.68 6.58 -14.44
CA ALA A 117 -7.74 5.76 -15.66
C ALA A 117 -7.74 4.28 -15.30
N GLY A 118 -8.67 3.53 -15.90
CA GLY A 118 -8.85 2.10 -15.69
C GLY A 118 -8.13 1.25 -16.73
N TYR A 119 -7.78 0.04 -16.32
CA TYR A 119 -7.14 -1.00 -17.10
C TYR A 119 -7.74 -2.35 -16.73
N ARG A 120 -7.87 -3.25 -17.71
CA ARG A 120 -8.35 -4.62 -17.46
C ARG A 120 -7.30 -5.63 -17.93
N GLY A 121 -6.95 -6.58 -17.07
CA GLY A 121 -6.07 -7.69 -17.40
C GLY A 121 -6.87 -8.96 -17.72
N ASN A 122 -6.52 -9.61 -18.84
CA ASN A 122 -6.99 -10.95 -19.19
C ASN A 122 -5.83 -11.91 -19.30
N LEU A 123 -5.94 -13.08 -18.66
CA LEU A 123 -4.98 -14.16 -18.90
C LEU A 123 -5.26 -14.81 -20.26
N GLY A 124 -4.21 -15.10 -21.01
CA GLY A 124 -4.27 -15.96 -22.19
C GLY A 124 -3.06 -16.89 -22.25
N GLY A 125 -3.06 -17.76 -23.24
CA GLY A 125 -2.02 -18.79 -23.42
C GLY A 125 -2.30 -20.06 -22.61
N THR A 126 -1.33 -20.97 -22.65
CA THR A 126 -1.37 -22.28 -22.00
C THR A 126 -0.04 -22.60 -21.35
N GLU A 127 0.03 -23.66 -20.55
CA GLU A 127 1.30 -24.13 -19.98
C GLU A 127 2.34 -24.50 -21.06
N GLN A 128 1.90 -24.97 -22.22
CA GLN A 128 2.76 -25.38 -23.33
C GLN A 128 3.31 -24.18 -24.11
N GLU A 129 2.50 -23.14 -24.29
CA GLU A 129 2.83 -21.95 -25.08
C GLU A 129 3.39 -20.80 -24.23
N GLY A 130 3.27 -20.91 -22.90
CA GLY A 130 3.54 -19.85 -21.94
C GLY A 130 2.33 -18.93 -21.74
N TYR A 131 2.13 -18.51 -20.49
CA TYR A 131 1.05 -17.60 -20.12
C TYR A 131 1.40 -16.15 -20.44
N ARG A 132 0.38 -15.37 -20.80
CA ARG A 132 0.48 -13.92 -21.05
C ARG A 132 -0.71 -13.21 -20.44
N ILE A 133 -0.49 -12.01 -19.89
CA ILE A 133 -1.60 -11.10 -19.57
C ILE A 133 -1.73 -10.09 -20.71
N THR A 134 -2.92 -10.00 -21.28
CA THR A 134 -3.30 -8.90 -22.17
C THR A 134 -4.01 -7.84 -21.36
N TRP A 135 -3.36 -6.69 -21.24
CA TRP A 135 -3.90 -5.50 -20.64
C TRP A 135 -4.66 -4.68 -21.67
N TYR A 136 -5.84 -4.22 -21.31
CA TYR A 136 -6.68 -3.35 -22.13
C TYR A 136 -6.83 -2.01 -21.44
N GLY A 137 -6.71 -0.92 -22.21
CA GLY A 137 -6.81 0.46 -21.73
C GLY A 137 -7.89 1.25 -22.46
N GLY A 138 -7.56 2.50 -22.82
CA GLY A 138 -8.45 3.40 -23.54
C GLY A 138 -8.74 2.95 -24.98
N LYS A 139 -9.38 3.84 -25.74
CA LYS A 139 -9.63 3.66 -27.18
C LYS A 139 -8.84 4.69 -27.98
N ASP A 140 -8.40 4.32 -29.18
CA ASP A 140 -7.83 5.27 -30.13
C ASP A 140 -8.93 6.14 -30.77
N GLU A 141 -8.54 7.10 -31.62
CA GLU A 141 -9.47 8.01 -32.32
C GLU A 141 -10.52 7.27 -33.18
N GLY A 142 -10.21 6.04 -33.61
CA GLY A 142 -11.13 5.18 -34.35
C GLY A 142 -12.06 4.35 -33.46
N GLY A 143 -12.01 4.53 -32.14
CA GLY A 143 -12.80 3.78 -31.18
C GLY A 143 -12.30 2.35 -30.92
N ARG A 144 -11.12 1.98 -31.45
CA ARG A 144 -10.54 0.65 -31.23
C ARG A 144 -9.85 0.60 -29.88
N ARG A 145 -10.08 -0.49 -29.14
CA ARG A 145 -9.48 -0.74 -27.82
C ARG A 145 -7.97 -0.88 -27.95
N LEU A 146 -7.23 -0.09 -27.17
CA LEU A 146 -5.78 -0.22 -27.02
C LEU A 146 -5.49 -1.42 -26.10
N SER A 147 -4.50 -2.22 -26.47
CA SER A 147 -4.08 -3.36 -25.66
C SER A 147 -2.58 -3.61 -25.72
N ARG A 148 -2.07 -4.33 -24.72
CA ARG A 148 -0.70 -4.82 -24.67
C ARG A 148 -0.60 -6.17 -23.97
N SER A 149 0.06 -7.12 -24.60
CA SER A 149 0.28 -8.46 -24.03
C SER A 149 1.71 -8.61 -23.50
N VAL A 150 1.84 -8.93 -22.21
CA VAL A 150 3.12 -9.17 -21.52
C VAL A 150 3.23 -10.65 -21.11
N PRO A 151 4.44 -11.21 -21.02
CA PRO A 151 4.64 -12.53 -20.40
C PRO A 151 4.13 -12.53 -18.95
N ALA A 152 3.57 -13.66 -18.53
CA ALA A 152 3.08 -13.84 -17.17
C ALA A 152 3.60 -15.14 -16.56
N GLY A 153 4.01 -15.09 -15.30
CA GLY A 153 4.34 -16.27 -14.51
C GLY A 153 3.09 -16.81 -13.83
N LEU A 154 2.81 -18.11 -14.01
CA LEU A 154 1.74 -18.81 -13.30
C LEU A 154 2.35 -19.93 -12.44
N GLY A 155 2.14 -19.85 -11.14
CA GLY A 155 2.53 -20.88 -10.16
C GLY A 155 1.31 -21.55 -9.53
N TRP A 156 1.48 -22.81 -9.13
CA TRP A 156 0.44 -23.62 -8.48
C TRP A 156 0.78 -23.96 -7.03
N GLY A 157 -0.25 -24.03 -6.20
CA GLY A 157 -0.15 -24.35 -4.77
C GLY A 157 0.15 -23.11 -3.93
N GLY A 158 0.38 -23.32 -2.62
CA GLY A 158 0.89 -22.26 -1.77
C GLY A 158 0.05 -21.81 -0.58
N LEU A 159 0.35 -20.61 -0.12
CA LEU A 159 -0.42 -19.84 0.86
C LEU A 159 -1.07 -18.67 0.13
N CYS A 160 -2.39 -18.68 0.08
CA CYS A 160 -3.20 -17.51 -0.22
C CYS A 160 -4.17 -17.38 0.95
N PRO A 161 -4.61 -16.20 1.37
CA PRO A 161 -5.62 -16.16 2.42
C PRO A 161 -6.99 -16.63 1.92
N PRO A 162 -7.71 -17.45 2.69
CA PRO A 162 -8.95 -18.08 2.23
C PRO A 162 -10.06 -17.04 2.01
N GLY A 163 -10.94 -17.34 1.05
CA GLY A 163 -12.21 -16.64 0.86
C GLY A 163 -12.26 -15.72 -0.36
N GLN A 164 -11.16 -15.09 -0.76
CA GLN A 164 -11.15 -14.14 -1.87
C GLN A 164 -9.80 -14.04 -2.61
N PRO A 165 -9.78 -13.56 -3.87
CA PRO A 165 -8.53 -13.22 -4.54
C PRO A 165 -7.80 -12.12 -3.77
N HIS A 166 -6.49 -12.25 -3.61
CA HIS A 166 -5.66 -11.16 -3.10
C HIS A 166 -4.82 -10.63 -4.24
N PHE A 167 -4.68 -9.31 -4.27
CA PHE A 167 -3.81 -8.66 -5.22
C PHE A 167 -2.65 -8.00 -4.51
N SER A 168 -1.57 -7.98 -5.24
CA SER A 168 -0.30 -7.45 -4.82
C SER A 168 0.18 -6.48 -5.88
N TRP A 169 0.86 -5.45 -5.40
CA TRP A 169 1.38 -4.39 -6.24
C TRP A 169 2.76 -4.05 -5.72
N LYS A 170 3.76 -4.27 -6.57
CA LYS A 170 5.16 -3.99 -6.28
C LYS A 170 5.81 -3.21 -7.41
N LYS A 171 6.86 -2.46 -7.09
CA LYS A 171 7.71 -1.77 -8.07
C LYS A 171 9.08 -2.44 -8.13
N TRP A 172 9.55 -2.77 -9.33
CA TRP A 172 10.86 -3.38 -9.60
C TRP A 172 11.62 -2.53 -10.61
N GLY A 173 12.55 -1.72 -10.11
CA GLY A 173 13.18 -0.67 -10.93
C GLY A 173 12.11 0.25 -11.51
N MET A 174 12.15 0.53 -12.80
CA MET A 174 11.19 1.43 -13.45
C MET A 174 9.81 0.80 -13.74
N TYR A 175 9.60 -0.48 -13.40
CA TYR A 175 8.40 -1.22 -13.76
C TYR A 175 7.52 -1.51 -12.55
N TYR A 176 6.21 -1.48 -12.76
CA TYR A 176 5.25 -2.02 -11.80
C TYR A 176 4.97 -3.48 -12.13
N VAL A 177 4.68 -4.28 -11.12
CA VAL A 177 4.32 -5.68 -11.26
C VAL A 177 2.96 -5.88 -10.60
N PHE A 178 2.03 -6.36 -11.40
CA PHE A 178 0.79 -6.94 -10.90
C PHE A 178 1.10 -8.35 -10.42
N ASP A 179 0.62 -8.67 -9.23
CA ASP A 179 0.69 -10.00 -8.68
C ASP A 179 -0.66 -10.33 -8.03
N GLY A 180 -1.10 -11.58 -8.10
CA GLY A 180 -2.38 -11.98 -7.57
C GLY A 180 -2.42 -13.45 -7.22
N CYS A 181 -2.96 -13.75 -6.04
CA CYS A 181 -3.23 -15.11 -5.61
C CYS A 181 -4.74 -15.36 -5.52
N GLN A 182 -5.16 -16.57 -5.92
CA GLN A 182 -6.57 -16.90 -5.97
C GLN A 182 -6.80 -18.39 -5.70
N TYR A 183 -7.81 -18.70 -4.88
CA TYR A 183 -8.30 -20.06 -4.67
C TYR A 183 -9.24 -20.47 -5.80
N PHE A 184 -9.03 -21.67 -6.34
CA PHE A 184 -9.91 -22.30 -7.34
C PHE A 184 -10.76 -23.37 -6.68
N ASN A 185 -10.12 -24.20 -5.85
CA ASN A 185 -10.77 -25.12 -4.93
C ASN A 185 -9.93 -25.22 -3.65
N PRO A 186 -10.40 -25.88 -2.57
CA PRO A 186 -9.67 -25.94 -1.30
C PRO A 186 -8.24 -26.50 -1.40
N ASN A 187 -7.91 -27.20 -2.50
CA ASN A 187 -6.64 -27.85 -2.73
C ASN A 187 -5.82 -27.21 -3.88
N ARG A 188 -6.31 -26.13 -4.51
CA ARG A 188 -5.65 -25.48 -5.64
C ARG A 188 -5.68 -23.96 -5.53
N ILE A 189 -4.48 -23.40 -5.38
CA ILE A 189 -4.19 -21.98 -5.41
C ILE A 189 -3.41 -21.69 -6.69
N ALA A 190 -3.78 -20.62 -7.38
CA ALA A 190 -2.99 -20.06 -8.47
C ALA A 190 -2.33 -18.77 -7.99
N HIS A 191 -1.09 -18.57 -8.41
CA HIS A 191 -0.35 -17.34 -8.21
C HIS A 191 0.07 -16.81 -9.57
N LEU A 192 -0.31 -15.58 -9.90
CA LEU A 192 -0.10 -14.99 -11.21
C LEU A 192 0.61 -13.66 -11.08
N ASN A 193 1.77 -13.53 -11.72
CA ASN A 193 2.49 -12.27 -11.79
C ASN A 193 2.79 -11.83 -13.23
N ALA A 194 2.79 -10.53 -13.46
CA ALA A 194 3.23 -9.95 -14.73
C ALA A 194 3.63 -8.48 -14.58
N PRO A 195 4.55 -7.98 -15.42
CA PRO A 195 4.80 -6.54 -15.53
C PRO A 195 3.54 -5.79 -15.94
N PHE A 196 3.25 -4.66 -15.29
CA PHE A 196 2.18 -3.77 -15.69
C PHE A 196 2.66 -2.79 -16.77
N PRO A 197 1.97 -2.68 -17.92
CA PRO A 197 2.40 -1.85 -19.03
C PRO A 197 2.10 -0.37 -18.77
N SER A 198 3.01 0.28 -18.05
CA SER A 198 2.82 1.66 -17.55
C SER A 198 2.71 2.73 -18.64
N ASP A 199 3.07 2.40 -19.87
CA ASP A 199 3.00 3.25 -21.05
C ASP A 199 1.77 2.97 -21.94
N LEU A 200 0.91 2.01 -21.57
CA LEU A 200 -0.40 1.85 -22.19
C LEU A 200 -1.34 2.97 -21.68
N PRO A 201 -1.98 3.75 -22.56
CA PRO A 201 -2.99 4.72 -22.11
C PRO A 201 -4.22 4.00 -21.55
N GLY A 202 -4.67 4.40 -20.36
CA GLY A 202 -5.84 3.83 -19.69
C GLY A 202 -7.17 4.37 -20.23
N GLN A 203 -8.26 3.75 -19.80
CA GLN A 203 -9.61 4.21 -20.05
C GLN A 203 -9.97 5.27 -19.02
N ASP A 204 -10.17 6.52 -19.45
CA ASP A 204 -10.56 7.59 -18.54
C ASP A 204 -11.85 7.23 -17.78
N LEU A 205 -11.82 7.50 -16.47
CA LEU A 205 -12.94 7.36 -15.55
C LEU A 205 -13.45 8.75 -15.17
N SER A 206 -14.75 8.85 -14.90
CA SER A 206 -15.38 10.07 -14.39
C SER A 206 -15.26 10.20 -12.86
N GLY A 207 -15.09 9.08 -12.15
CA GLY A 207 -14.90 9.04 -10.72
C GLY A 207 -13.53 9.56 -10.26
N THR A 208 -13.46 9.87 -8.96
CA THR A 208 -12.25 10.35 -8.26
C THR A 208 -12.03 9.58 -6.97
N LEU A 209 -10.78 9.43 -6.54
CA LEU A 209 -10.43 8.72 -5.30
C LEU A 209 -9.69 9.64 -4.33
N ASP A 210 -10.37 10.13 -3.29
CA ASP A 210 -9.77 11.01 -2.29
C ASP A 210 -9.33 10.23 -1.03
N THR A 211 -8.04 10.22 -0.78
CA THR A 211 -7.42 9.59 0.41
C THR A 211 -7.21 10.57 1.55
N THR A 212 -7.49 11.87 1.34
CA THR A 212 -7.31 12.93 2.33
C THR A 212 -8.04 12.63 3.65
N PRO A 213 -9.30 12.14 3.67
CA PRO A 213 -9.98 11.84 4.93
C PRO A 213 -9.25 10.79 5.79
N PHE A 214 -8.75 9.72 5.17
CA PHE A 214 -7.93 8.70 5.87
C PHE A 214 -6.63 9.32 6.39
N ALA A 215 -5.96 10.10 5.55
CA ALA A 215 -4.71 10.74 5.90
C ALA A 215 -4.94 11.74 7.07
N GLU A 216 -5.91 12.63 7.01
CA GLU A 216 -6.21 13.57 8.11
C GLU A 216 -6.56 12.86 9.42
N ARG A 217 -7.28 11.73 9.35
CA ARG A 217 -7.51 10.91 10.54
C ARG A 217 -6.19 10.36 11.11
N LEU A 218 -5.31 9.86 10.26
CA LEU A 218 -3.98 9.39 10.69
C LEU A 218 -3.16 10.52 11.33
N ARG A 219 -3.18 11.73 10.75
CA ARG A 219 -2.51 12.91 11.30
C ARG A 219 -2.95 13.21 12.73
N GLN A 220 -4.26 13.12 13.00
CA GLN A 220 -4.82 13.32 14.34
C GLN A 220 -4.32 12.28 15.34
N VAL A 221 -3.96 11.07 14.89
CA VAL A 221 -3.55 9.98 15.78
C VAL A 221 -2.03 9.94 16.00
N CYS A 222 -1.23 10.17 14.96
CA CYS A 222 0.23 10.00 15.03
C CYS A 222 1.01 11.29 15.36
N CYS A 223 0.56 12.46 14.88
CA CYS A 223 1.38 13.67 14.94
C CYS A 223 1.48 14.29 16.34
N GLY A 224 0.59 13.92 17.27
CA GLY A 224 0.68 14.35 18.68
C GLY A 224 1.59 13.49 19.55
N LEU A 225 2.10 12.36 19.05
CA LEU A 225 2.95 11.45 19.81
C LEU A 225 4.41 11.95 19.89
N PRO A 226 5.13 11.67 20.99
CA PRO A 226 6.56 11.97 21.10
C PRO A 226 7.36 11.26 20.00
N LYS A 227 8.17 12.04 19.28
CA LYS A 227 8.97 11.56 18.14
C LYS A 227 10.19 12.47 17.94
N PRO A 228 11.31 11.96 17.39
CA PRO A 228 12.54 12.73 17.22
C PRO A 228 12.47 13.79 16.13
N PHE A 229 11.60 13.61 15.14
CA PHE A 229 11.44 14.53 14.01
C PHE A 229 9.97 14.69 13.63
N ASP A 230 9.64 15.81 12.98
CA ASP A 230 8.37 15.94 12.27
C ASP A 230 8.31 14.97 11.09
N VAL A 231 7.09 14.64 10.66
CA VAL A 231 6.85 13.71 9.55
C VAL A 231 6.52 14.46 8.27
N GLU A 232 6.77 13.80 7.15
CA GLU A 232 6.36 14.28 5.84
C GLU A 232 4.92 13.94 5.50
N TRP A 233 4.32 14.77 4.64
CA TRP A 233 2.96 14.62 4.16
C TRP A 233 2.88 14.76 2.64
N PRO A 234 2.00 13.98 1.95
CA PRO A 234 1.11 12.93 2.46
C PRO A 234 1.83 11.60 2.79
N PRO A 235 1.19 10.69 3.55
CA PRO A 235 1.71 9.34 3.78
C PRO A 235 1.72 8.50 2.49
N ALA A 236 2.62 7.52 2.41
CA ALA A 236 2.37 6.35 1.57
C ALA A 236 1.33 5.46 2.25
N ILE A 237 0.41 4.87 1.48
CA ILE A 237 -0.70 4.06 2.00
C ILE A 237 -0.69 2.72 1.27
N LEU A 238 -0.93 1.64 2.00
CA LEU A 238 -1.21 0.31 1.48
C LEU A 238 -2.39 -0.26 2.28
N LEU A 239 -3.54 -0.41 1.64
CA LEU A 239 -4.71 -1.08 2.22
C LEU A 239 -5.05 -2.31 1.40
N ARG A 240 -5.08 -3.47 2.05
CA ARG A 240 -5.57 -4.75 1.55
C ARG A 240 -6.50 -5.37 2.59
N GLU A 241 -7.13 -6.49 2.27
CA GLU A 241 -8.06 -7.23 3.12
C GLU A 241 -7.44 -7.65 4.44
N ASP A 242 -6.17 -8.06 4.42
CA ASP A 242 -5.43 -8.69 5.52
C ASP A 242 -4.40 -7.77 6.18
N VAL A 243 -4.11 -6.62 5.55
CA VAL A 243 -3.09 -5.67 6.01
C VAL A 243 -3.44 -4.23 5.67
N ALA A 244 -3.21 -3.32 6.62
CA ALA A 244 -3.35 -1.89 6.47
C ALA A 244 -2.10 -1.22 7.02
N VAL A 245 -1.34 -0.57 6.15
CA VAL A 245 -0.10 0.13 6.47
C VAL A 245 -0.14 1.52 5.89
N ALA A 246 0.31 2.51 6.67
CA ALA A 246 0.65 3.80 6.13
C ALA A 246 2.00 4.25 6.68
N PHE A 247 2.88 4.73 5.82
CA PHE A 247 4.23 5.13 6.19
C PHE A 247 4.44 6.62 5.97
N LEU A 248 4.98 7.28 6.99
CA LEU A 248 5.32 8.70 6.98
C LEU A 248 6.82 8.85 7.23
N PRO A 249 7.62 9.20 6.21
CA PRO A 249 9.04 9.49 6.42
C PRO A 249 9.22 10.62 7.42
N TYR A 250 10.27 10.57 8.22
CA TYR A 250 10.67 11.72 9.02
C TYR A 250 11.27 12.81 8.14
N GLN A 251 11.11 14.07 8.54
CA GLN A 251 11.90 15.22 8.06
C GLN A 251 13.31 15.18 8.67
N ASN A 252 13.95 14.02 8.64
CA ASN A 252 15.32 13.82 9.10
C ASN A 252 16.27 14.25 7.98
N PRO A 253 17.15 15.26 8.19
CA PRO A 253 18.10 15.70 7.18
C PRO A 253 18.97 14.57 6.61
N ARG A 254 19.28 13.54 7.41
CA ARG A 254 20.05 12.39 6.95
C ARG A 254 19.33 11.58 5.88
N LEU A 255 18.00 11.44 5.94
CA LEU A 255 17.24 10.72 4.90
C LEU A 255 17.32 11.41 3.52
N ARG A 256 17.62 12.71 3.50
CA ARG A 256 17.76 13.50 2.27
C ARG A 256 19.20 13.60 1.78
N GLN A 257 20.16 13.49 2.70
CA GLN A 257 21.57 13.79 2.43
C GLN A 257 22.43 12.53 2.34
N ALA A 258 21.94 11.40 2.86
CA ALA A 258 22.68 10.16 2.87
C ALA A 258 23.10 9.76 1.46
N ARG A 259 24.32 9.22 1.35
CA ARG A 259 24.92 8.75 0.09
C ARG A 259 25.14 7.25 0.07
N SER A 260 24.89 6.58 1.18
CA SER A 260 24.94 5.12 1.27
C SER A 260 23.97 4.59 2.32
N LEU A 261 23.70 3.29 2.25
CA LEU A 261 22.85 2.59 3.21
C LEU A 261 23.44 2.62 4.63
N GLU A 262 24.76 2.59 4.78
CA GLU A 262 25.45 2.60 6.07
C GLU A 262 25.19 3.88 6.87
N GLU A 263 25.03 5.02 6.19
CA GLU A 263 24.74 6.31 6.82
C GLU A 263 23.33 6.37 7.44
N LEU A 264 22.43 5.47 7.02
CA LEU A 264 21.07 5.33 7.53
C LEU A 264 20.92 4.25 8.60
N VAL A 265 21.97 3.48 8.89
CA VAL A 265 21.93 2.46 9.95
C VAL A 265 21.83 3.13 11.32
N GLY A 266 20.81 2.74 12.08
CA GLY A 266 20.45 3.31 13.38
C GLY A 266 19.58 4.56 13.28
N GLU A 267 19.39 5.12 12.08
CA GLU A 267 18.58 6.30 11.88
C GLU A 267 17.07 5.99 11.92
N PRO A 268 16.27 6.88 12.54
CA PRO A 268 14.83 6.80 12.42
C PRO A 268 14.40 7.18 11.00
N LEU A 269 13.72 6.24 10.34
CA LEU A 269 13.22 6.42 8.97
C LEU A 269 11.88 7.16 8.94
N GLY A 270 11.00 6.86 9.90
CA GLY A 270 9.65 7.41 9.90
C GLY A 270 8.71 6.73 10.89
N ILE A 271 7.43 7.04 10.74
CA ILE A 271 6.34 6.44 11.50
C ILE A 271 5.52 5.54 10.57
N ALA A 272 5.18 4.34 11.04
CA ALA A 272 4.24 3.44 10.38
C ALA A 272 2.96 3.31 11.21
N TYR A 273 1.82 3.57 10.59
CA TYR A 273 0.55 2.98 10.99
C TYR A 273 0.53 1.52 10.55
N TRP A 274 0.12 0.61 11.44
CA TRP A 274 0.10 -0.81 11.14
C TRP A 274 -1.10 -1.53 11.75
N ARG A 275 -1.82 -2.27 10.91
CA ARG A 275 -2.73 -3.36 11.29
C ARG A 275 -2.51 -4.53 10.35
N GLN A 276 -2.52 -5.73 10.91
CA GLN A 276 -2.39 -6.95 10.16
C GLN A 276 -3.18 -8.05 10.85
N ALA A 277 -3.95 -8.80 10.07
CA ALA A 277 -4.70 -9.93 10.56
C ALA A 277 -3.79 -11.13 10.83
N ALA A 278 -4.17 -11.95 11.80
CA ALA A 278 -3.47 -13.20 12.08
C ALA A 278 -3.65 -14.20 10.92
N GLY A 279 -2.55 -14.84 10.50
CA GLY A 279 -2.59 -15.91 9.49
C GLY A 279 -3.11 -15.48 8.11
N GLY A 280 -3.07 -14.18 7.80
CA GLY A 280 -3.57 -13.63 6.53
C GLY A 280 -5.09 -13.47 6.46
N ALA A 281 -5.84 -13.72 7.53
CA ALA A 281 -7.30 -13.56 7.51
C ALA A 281 -7.73 -12.13 7.12
N THR A 282 -9.03 -11.90 6.90
CA THR A 282 -9.53 -10.55 6.73
C THR A 282 -9.39 -9.75 8.03
N LEU A 283 -8.94 -8.50 7.94
CA LEU A 283 -8.87 -7.55 9.04
C LEU A 283 -10.25 -7.39 9.69
N THR A 284 -10.25 -7.46 11.02
CA THR A 284 -11.40 -7.28 11.88
C THR A 284 -11.15 -6.16 12.88
N LYS A 285 -12.21 -5.68 13.54
CA LYS A 285 -12.07 -4.69 14.63
C LYS A 285 -11.24 -5.18 15.82
N ALA A 286 -11.00 -6.49 15.94
CA ALA A 286 -10.16 -7.06 16.98
C ALA A 286 -8.65 -6.93 16.66
N ASP A 287 -8.28 -6.73 15.38
CA ASP A 287 -6.89 -6.60 14.98
C ASP A 287 -6.35 -5.23 15.41
N ALA A 288 -5.44 -5.27 16.38
CA ALA A 288 -4.92 -4.09 17.04
C ALA A 288 -4.13 -3.19 16.09
N ALA A 289 -4.56 -1.94 16.04
CA ALA A 289 -3.84 -0.85 15.39
C ALA A 289 -2.63 -0.41 16.21
N ARG A 290 -1.54 -0.09 15.53
CA ARG A 290 -0.30 0.39 16.12
C ARG A 290 0.22 1.62 15.38
N ILE A 291 0.92 2.48 16.12
CA ILE A 291 1.74 3.56 15.57
C ILE A 291 3.17 3.28 15.97
N LEU A 292 4.01 2.97 15.00
CA LEU A 292 5.35 2.46 15.21
C LEU A 292 6.39 3.45 14.69
N GLU A 293 7.39 3.80 15.48
CA GLU A 293 8.62 4.40 14.96
C GLU A 293 9.48 3.31 14.32
N VAL A 294 9.86 3.51 13.06
CA VAL A 294 10.64 2.54 12.27
C VAL A 294 12.09 3.00 12.16
N LYS A 295 13.03 2.14 12.54
CA LYS A 295 14.48 2.32 12.42
C LYS A 295 15.08 1.23 11.57
N PHE A 296 15.99 1.60 10.69
CA PHE A 296 16.79 0.65 9.93
C PHE A 296 18.05 0.28 10.69
N THR A 297 18.33 -1.01 10.84
CA THR A 297 19.45 -1.51 11.64
C THR A 297 20.10 -2.72 10.98
N ARG A 298 21.27 -3.08 11.50
CA ARG A 298 22.01 -4.27 11.10
C ARG A 298 22.15 -5.21 12.30
N GLU A 299 21.71 -6.45 12.14
CA GLU A 299 21.94 -7.56 13.08
C GLU A 299 22.66 -8.66 12.30
N ASP A 300 23.99 -8.59 12.20
CA ASP A 300 24.76 -9.46 11.31
C ASP A 300 24.34 -10.95 11.42
N PRO A 301 24.00 -11.61 10.30
CA PRO A 301 24.16 -11.16 8.90
C PRO A 301 22.96 -10.39 8.31
N ASP A 302 21.90 -10.16 9.09
CA ASP A 302 20.62 -9.63 8.60
C ASP A 302 20.54 -8.10 8.62
N TRP A 303 19.78 -7.56 7.67
CA TRP A 303 19.22 -6.21 7.71
C TRP A 303 17.85 -6.23 8.38
N ILE A 304 17.60 -5.32 9.33
CA ILE A 304 16.44 -5.35 10.19
C ILE A 304 15.73 -4.00 10.21
N LEU A 305 14.41 -4.00 10.19
CA LEU A 305 13.59 -2.89 10.66
C LEU A 305 13.15 -3.14 12.09
N VAL A 306 13.56 -2.26 12.98
CA VAL A 306 13.07 -2.23 14.36
C VAL A 306 11.93 -1.23 14.42
N ALA A 307 10.74 -1.73 14.76
CA ALA A 307 9.53 -0.92 14.85
C ALA A 307 9.08 -0.86 16.32
N THR A 308 9.24 0.30 16.95
CA THR A 308 8.91 0.52 18.37
C THR A 308 7.57 1.23 18.48
N ASP A 309 6.66 0.72 19.31
CA ASP A 309 5.34 1.33 19.51
C ASP A 309 5.47 2.67 20.23
N LEU A 310 4.98 3.75 19.62
CA LEU A 310 5.08 5.10 20.18
C LEU A 310 4.15 5.32 21.38
N LYS A 311 3.13 4.47 21.57
CA LYS A 311 2.24 4.51 22.75
C LYS A 311 2.74 3.62 23.88
N ASP A 312 3.52 2.59 23.55
CA ASP A 312 4.15 1.70 24.52
C ASP A 312 5.57 1.30 24.04
N PRO A 313 6.60 2.11 24.35
CA PRO A 313 7.96 1.88 23.88
C PRO A 313 8.60 0.56 24.34
N SER A 314 7.99 -0.14 25.32
CA SER A 314 8.41 -1.48 25.71
C SER A 314 8.06 -2.54 24.65
N GLN A 315 7.09 -2.24 23.77
CA GLN A 315 6.70 -3.09 22.67
C GLN A 315 7.51 -2.75 21.42
N THR A 316 8.32 -3.71 21.00
CA THR A 316 9.13 -3.60 19.78
C THR A 316 8.88 -4.82 18.90
N LEU A 317 8.67 -4.57 17.61
CA LEU A 317 8.62 -5.57 16.56
C LEU A 317 9.91 -5.51 15.75
N LYS A 318 10.40 -6.66 15.32
CA LYS A 318 11.55 -6.75 14.41
C LYS A 318 11.09 -7.38 13.11
N PHE A 319 11.51 -6.78 12.01
CA PHE A 319 11.26 -7.30 10.68
C PHE A 319 12.60 -7.53 9.99
N ARG A 320 12.78 -8.71 9.41
CA ARG A 320 13.90 -8.99 8.53
C ARG A 320 13.63 -8.34 7.18
N VAL A 321 14.67 -7.80 6.56
CA VAL A 321 14.64 -7.28 5.20
C VAL A 321 15.42 -8.23 4.31
N GLY A 322 14.74 -8.82 3.33
CA GLY A 322 15.33 -9.82 2.43
C GLY A 322 16.38 -9.22 1.47
N GLU A 323 16.09 -8.05 0.92
CA GLU A 323 16.99 -7.34 0.00
C GLU A 323 17.03 -5.85 0.38
N VAL A 324 18.24 -5.32 0.51
CA VAL A 324 18.49 -3.88 0.72
C VAL A 324 19.18 -3.35 -0.52
N GLY A 325 18.57 -2.35 -1.13
CA GLY A 325 19.07 -1.64 -2.29
C GLY A 325 19.34 -0.16 -1.97
N TRP A 326 20.21 0.42 -2.79
CA TRP A 326 20.41 1.86 -2.86
C TRP A 326 20.21 2.29 -4.30
N CYS A 327 19.30 3.23 -4.52
CA CYS A 327 18.94 3.70 -5.84
C CYS A 327 19.19 5.20 -5.96
N ASP A 328 20.32 5.54 -6.59
CA ASP A 328 20.62 6.91 -7.01
C ASP A 328 19.91 7.20 -8.34
N GLY A 329 18.97 8.15 -8.32
CA GLY A 329 18.34 8.68 -9.53
C GLY A 329 17.32 7.76 -10.23
N CYS A 330 17.03 6.55 -9.72
CA CYS A 330 15.88 5.79 -10.22
C CYS A 330 14.57 6.30 -9.59
N PHE A 331 13.44 5.95 -10.21
CA PHE A 331 12.07 6.30 -9.77
C PHE A 331 11.66 7.78 -9.89
N GLY A 332 12.41 8.64 -10.60
CA GLY A 332 12.06 10.07 -10.74
C GLY A 332 12.32 10.90 -9.48
N GLN A 333 13.28 10.46 -8.66
CA GLN A 333 13.40 10.78 -7.22
C GLN A 333 14.60 11.64 -6.80
N ASP A 334 15.10 12.52 -7.66
CA ASP A 334 15.77 13.72 -7.16
C ASP A 334 14.71 14.81 -7.03
N PRO A 335 13.88 14.81 -5.96
CA PRO A 335 12.91 15.87 -5.76
C PRO A 335 13.69 17.20 -5.75
N PRO A 336 13.27 18.20 -6.54
CA PRO A 336 13.84 19.54 -6.41
C PRO A 336 13.80 19.98 -4.94
N PRO A 337 14.75 20.82 -4.49
CA PRO A 337 14.74 21.34 -3.13
C PRO A 337 13.35 21.84 -2.73
N GLY A 338 12.83 21.36 -1.60
CA GLY A 338 11.50 21.70 -1.10
C GLY A 338 10.37 20.72 -1.45
N GLN A 339 10.64 19.67 -2.23
CA GLN A 339 9.66 18.59 -2.44
C GLN A 339 9.77 17.45 -1.39
N PRO A 340 8.67 16.71 -1.12
CA PRO A 340 8.67 15.63 -0.13
C PRO A 340 9.55 14.43 -0.55
N ILE A 341 10.29 13.81 0.39
CA ILE A 341 11.12 12.59 0.25
C ILE A 341 10.33 11.46 -0.42
N PRO A 342 10.65 11.08 -1.65
CA PRO A 342 9.92 10.05 -2.36
C PRO A 342 9.76 8.77 -1.53
N ARG A 343 8.55 8.23 -1.56
CA ARG A 343 8.18 7.07 -0.75
C ARG A 343 7.25 6.14 -1.49
N TYR A 344 7.38 4.85 -1.20
CA TYR A 344 6.60 3.78 -1.80
C TYR A 344 6.34 2.67 -0.77
N LEU A 345 5.11 2.14 -0.77
CA LEU A 345 4.76 0.89 -0.10
C LEU A 345 4.30 -0.11 -1.16
N GLY A 346 4.90 -1.30 -1.13
CA GLY A 346 4.50 -2.42 -1.97
C GLY A 346 4.16 -3.64 -1.15
N ILE A 347 3.45 -4.56 -1.78
CA ILE A 347 3.18 -5.89 -1.23
C ILE A 347 3.37 -6.93 -2.32
N GLU A 348 3.90 -8.07 -1.92
CA GLU A 348 4.18 -9.22 -2.78
C GLU A 348 3.66 -10.47 -2.10
N ASP A 349 2.73 -11.16 -2.75
CA ASP A 349 2.35 -12.50 -2.35
C ASP A 349 3.47 -13.47 -2.74
N ARG A 350 3.68 -14.48 -1.89
CA ARG A 350 4.63 -15.56 -2.14
C ARG A 350 3.86 -16.84 -2.30
N LEU A 351 4.35 -17.70 -3.18
CA LEU A 351 3.72 -19.00 -3.38
C LEU A 351 3.67 -19.77 -2.06
N GLN A 352 4.77 -19.98 -1.33
CA GLN A 352 4.80 -20.90 -0.18
C GLN A 352 4.90 -20.22 1.19
N GLU A 353 4.82 -18.89 1.25
CA GLU A 353 5.17 -18.11 2.44
C GLU A 353 4.20 -16.92 2.60
N PRO A 354 4.08 -16.30 3.79
CA PRO A 354 3.25 -15.11 3.97
C PRO A 354 3.67 -13.96 3.04
N PRO A 355 2.76 -13.03 2.72
CA PRO A 355 3.08 -11.87 1.89
C PRO A 355 4.22 -11.05 2.50
N MET A 356 5.06 -10.49 1.63
CA MET A 356 6.14 -9.59 2.02
C MET A 356 5.78 -8.15 1.69
N LEU A 357 6.23 -7.23 2.54
CA LEU A 357 6.12 -5.81 2.25
C LEU A 357 7.39 -5.27 1.63
N HIS A 358 7.24 -4.17 0.92
CA HIS A 358 8.32 -3.38 0.35
C HIS A 358 8.17 -1.95 0.82
N LEU A 359 9.28 -1.30 1.17
CA LEU A 359 9.33 0.10 1.57
C LEU A 359 10.45 0.78 0.81
N GLN A 360 10.14 1.93 0.20
CA GLN A 360 11.15 2.86 -0.30
C GLN A 360 11.02 4.17 0.45
N VAL A 361 12.16 4.73 0.88
CA VAL A 361 12.25 6.06 1.49
C VAL A 361 13.48 6.77 0.93
N GLY A 362 13.23 7.76 0.07
CA GLY A 362 14.27 8.37 -0.73
C GLY A 362 15.04 7.30 -1.53
N PRO A 363 16.38 7.30 -1.48
CA PRO A 363 17.20 6.33 -2.21
C PRO A 363 17.26 4.94 -1.57
N LEU A 364 16.79 4.77 -0.32
CA LEU A 364 16.80 3.48 0.37
C LEU A 364 15.65 2.60 -0.12
N GLU A 365 15.99 1.42 -0.65
CA GLU A 365 15.03 0.40 -1.07
C GLU A 365 15.10 -0.80 -0.14
N LEU A 366 13.97 -1.13 0.48
CA LEU A 366 13.84 -2.28 1.38
C LEU A 366 12.79 -3.23 0.82
N ARG A 367 13.23 -4.40 0.41
CA ARG A 367 12.37 -5.42 -0.22
C ARG A 367 12.34 -6.69 0.59
N GLY A 368 11.22 -7.38 0.54
CA GLY A 368 11.05 -8.64 1.27
C GLY A 368 11.01 -8.42 2.79
N ILE A 369 10.28 -7.41 3.25
CA ILE A 369 10.12 -7.10 4.69
C ILE A 369 9.17 -8.13 5.29
N GLU A 370 9.68 -8.94 6.20
CA GLU A 370 8.95 -10.01 6.88
C GLU A 370 9.14 -9.93 8.39
N LYS A 371 8.11 -10.25 9.17
CA LYS A 371 8.23 -10.26 10.63
C LYS A 371 9.28 -11.30 11.03
N LYS A 372 10.32 -10.89 11.75
CA LYS A 372 11.31 -11.80 12.33
C LYS A 372 10.65 -12.42 13.55
N ASP A 373 10.24 -13.68 13.44
CA ASP A 373 9.75 -14.43 14.59
C ASP A 373 10.87 -14.54 15.62
N ILE A 374 10.79 -13.69 16.64
CA ILE A 374 11.61 -13.82 17.83
C ILE A 374 11.06 -15.04 18.56
N ARG A 375 11.57 -16.24 18.24
CA ARG A 375 11.38 -17.41 19.10
C ARG A 375 11.73 -16.96 20.53
N ARG A 376 10.72 -16.95 21.40
CA ARG A 376 10.92 -16.70 22.84
C ARG A 376 11.66 -17.87 23.47
#